data_AF-A0AAX1NBP1-F1
#
_entry.id   AF-A0AAX1NBP1-F1
#
_cell.length_a   1.000
_cell.length_b   1.000
_cell.length_c   1.000
_cell.angle_alpha   90.00
_cell.angle_beta   90.00
_cell.angle_gamma   90.00
#
_symmetry.space_group_name_H-M   'P 1'
#
loop_
_entity.id
_entity.type
_entity.pdbx_description
1 polymer ?
#
loop_
_entity_poly.entity_id
_entity_poly.type
_entity_poly.pdbx_seq_one_letter_code
_entity_poly.pdbx_strand_id
1 'polypeptide(L)'
;MKNLLFFTLILFGILSSCNKKESCKDPNALNSEITGGDNSICRYTNVIFYAGSNRVGGNGDILDKIEVYRIFIDQEELVGTISDLKEFTDAPIGCANSLNSIRYELNTSTDIRFTTKYYYKNATAENGGTHIFKAASDQECIVQNLTL
;
A
#
# COMPACT_ATOMS: atom_id res chain seq x y z
N MET A 1 -7.34 -71.43 7.13
CA MET A 1 -6.17 -70.57 7.42
C MET A 1 -5.90 -69.69 6.20
N LYS A 2 -5.88 -68.37 6.44
CA LYS A 2 -5.24 -67.27 5.70
C LYS A 2 -5.29 -67.24 4.16
N ASN A 3 -6.14 -66.33 3.68
CA ASN A 3 -6.00 -65.45 2.51
C ASN A 3 -4.55 -65.08 2.16
N LEU A 4 -4.27 -64.92 0.86
CA LEU A 4 -3.55 -63.74 0.36
C LEU A 4 -3.77 -63.58 -1.15
N LEU A 5 -4.82 -62.84 -1.51
CA LEU A 5 -5.00 -62.26 -2.84
C LEU A 5 -4.07 -61.04 -2.93
N PHE A 6 -3.10 -61.08 -3.84
CA PHE A 6 -2.27 -59.93 -4.19
C PHE A 6 -3.13 -58.88 -4.89
N PHE A 7 -3.49 -57.82 -4.16
CA PHE A 7 -4.05 -56.60 -4.74
C PHE A 7 -2.90 -55.61 -4.93
N THR A 8 -2.38 -55.51 -6.15
CA THR A 8 -1.49 -54.42 -6.58
C THR A 8 -2.31 -53.15 -6.70
N LEU A 9 -2.28 -52.33 -5.66
CA LEU A 9 -2.86 -50.99 -5.66
C LEU A 9 -2.00 -50.10 -6.55
N ILE A 10 -2.48 -49.80 -7.77
CA ILE A 10 -1.88 -48.79 -8.64
C ILE A 10 -2.18 -47.43 -7.98
N LEU A 11 -1.20 -46.93 -7.23
CA LEU A 11 -1.18 -45.57 -6.71
C LEU A 11 -0.98 -44.64 -7.91
N PHE A 12 -2.07 -44.29 -8.59
CA PHE A 12 -2.10 -43.11 -9.46
C PHE A 12 -1.87 -41.91 -8.55
N GLY A 13 -0.61 -41.51 -8.44
CA GLY A 13 -0.22 -40.20 -7.97
C GLY A 13 -0.89 -39.19 -8.89
N ILE A 14 -2.07 -38.73 -8.49
CA ILE A 14 -2.65 -37.49 -9.01
C ILE A 14 -1.70 -36.42 -8.50
N LEU A 15 -0.63 -36.19 -9.27
CA LEU A 15 0.09 -34.93 -9.27
C LEU A 15 -0.95 -33.91 -9.73
N SER A 16 -1.74 -33.43 -8.77
CA SER A 16 -2.51 -32.20 -8.89
C SER A 16 -1.47 -31.12 -9.14
N SER A 17 -1.08 -30.94 -10.40
CA SER A 17 -0.43 -29.70 -10.81
C SER A 17 -1.44 -28.63 -10.44
N CYS A 18 -1.17 -27.91 -9.35
CA CYS A 18 -1.77 -26.62 -9.11
C CYS A 18 -1.32 -25.75 -10.27
N ASN A 19 -2.05 -25.84 -11.39
CA ASN A 19 -1.98 -24.86 -12.45
C ASN A 19 -2.49 -23.58 -11.82
N LYS A 20 -1.57 -22.77 -11.30
CA LYS A 20 -1.82 -21.39 -10.88
C LYS A 20 -2.47 -20.72 -12.08
N LYS A 21 -3.78 -20.51 -12.00
CA LYS A 21 -4.48 -19.64 -12.93
C LYS A 21 -4.07 -18.22 -12.55
N GLU A 22 -3.19 -17.61 -13.33
CA GLU A 22 -2.92 -16.18 -13.24
C GLU A 22 -4.21 -15.43 -13.56
N SER A 23 -4.85 -14.83 -12.54
CA SER A 23 -6.09 -14.06 -12.71
C SER A 23 -5.80 -12.59 -13.05
N CYS A 24 -4.60 -12.10 -12.74
CA CYS A 24 -4.09 -10.79 -13.14
C CYS A 24 -2.80 -10.97 -13.96
N LYS A 25 -2.76 -10.36 -15.16
CA LYS A 25 -1.59 -10.39 -16.06
C LYS A 25 -0.67 -9.17 -15.93
N ASP A 26 -1.00 -8.23 -15.02
CA ASP A 26 -0.12 -7.10 -14.75
C ASP A 26 1.05 -7.58 -13.89
N PRO A 27 2.30 -7.50 -14.38
CA PRO A 27 3.47 -7.94 -13.63
C PRO A 27 3.74 -7.13 -12.36
N ASN A 28 3.06 -5.98 -12.15
CA ASN A 28 3.19 -5.15 -10.95
C ASN A 28 2.07 -5.39 -9.94
N ALA A 29 1.13 -6.27 -10.24
CA ALA A 29 0.09 -6.66 -9.30
C ALA A 29 0.64 -7.66 -8.27
N LEU A 30 0.09 -7.60 -7.05
CA LEU A 30 0.44 -8.46 -5.93
C LEU A 30 -0.07 -9.90 -6.10
N ASN A 31 -1.09 -10.10 -6.95
CA ASN A 31 -1.87 -11.33 -7.02
C ASN A 31 -1.72 -12.10 -8.34
N SER A 32 -0.52 -12.17 -8.89
CA SER A 32 -0.24 -13.03 -10.06
C SER A 32 -0.60 -14.50 -9.83
N GLU A 33 -0.82 -14.96 -8.59
CA GLU A 33 -1.07 -16.37 -8.26
C GLU A 33 -2.37 -16.70 -7.49
N ILE A 34 -3.42 -15.87 -7.53
CA ILE A 34 -4.69 -16.21 -6.83
C ILE A 34 -5.54 -17.19 -7.66
N THR A 35 -5.77 -18.37 -7.07
CA THR A 35 -6.69 -19.41 -7.53
C THR A 35 -8.14 -18.91 -7.58
N GLY A 36 -8.70 -18.88 -8.78
CA GLY A 36 -10.12 -19.13 -9.05
C GLY A 36 -11.12 -18.39 -8.17
N GLY A 37 -11.41 -17.14 -8.50
CA GLY A 37 -12.64 -16.46 -8.15
C GLY A 37 -13.04 -15.59 -9.33
N ASP A 38 -14.30 -15.66 -9.74
CA ASP A 38 -14.87 -14.81 -10.80
C ASP A 38 -14.83 -13.35 -10.33
N ASN A 39 -13.72 -12.66 -10.61
CA ASN A 39 -13.55 -11.21 -10.81
C ASN A 39 -12.05 -10.90 -10.85
N SER A 40 -11.52 -10.65 -12.05
CA SER A 40 -10.13 -10.33 -12.36
C SER A 40 -9.69 -8.94 -11.86
N ILE A 41 -9.79 -8.69 -10.55
CA ILE A 41 -9.32 -7.44 -9.95
C ILE A 41 -7.86 -7.63 -9.54
N CYS A 42 -6.97 -6.95 -10.27
CA CYS A 42 -5.57 -6.82 -9.89
C CYS A 42 -5.47 -6.03 -8.57
N ARG A 43 -4.70 -6.54 -7.62
CA ARG A 43 -4.39 -5.84 -6.36
C ARG A 43 -3.02 -5.20 -6.50
N TYR A 44 -2.85 -3.99 -6.00
CA TYR A 44 -1.59 -3.26 -6.12
C TYR A 44 -1.04 -2.82 -4.76
N THR A 45 0.24 -2.43 -4.76
CA THR A 45 0.90 -1.81 -3.60
C THR A 45 0.13 -0.58 -3.13
N ASN A 46 -0.03 -0.45 -1.83
CA ASN A 46 -0.59 0.75 -1.21
C ASN A 46 0.54 1.59 -0.60
N VAL A 47 0.49 2.91 -0.79
CA VAL A 47 1.26 3.86 0.00
C VAL A 47 0.40 4.33 1.15
N ILE A 48 0.92 4.22 2.37
CA ILE A 48 0.33 4.76 3.58
C ILE A 48 1.15 5.97 3.99
N PHE A 49 0.64 7.16 3.67
CA PHE A 49 1.19 8.40 4.17
C PHE A 49 0.68 8.59 5.59
N TYR A 50 1.57 8.78 6.57
CA TYR A 50 1.15 9.00 7.95
C TYR A 50 1.94 10.12 8.62
N ALA A 51 1.31 10.77 9.60
CA ALA A 51 1.98 11.74 10.46
C ALA A 51 2.31 11.10 11.81
N GLY A 52 3.61 10.88 12.07
CA GLY A 52 4.07 10.35 13.35
C GLY A 52 4.01 11.37 14.50
N SER A 53 3.96 12.66 14.16
CA SER A 53 3.78 13.77 15.10
C SER A 53 2.87 14.86 14.51
N ASN A 54 2.39 15.78 15.36
CA ASN A 54 1.74 17.00 14.92
C ASN A 54 2.73 18.15 14.64
N ARG A 55 4.02 17.86 14.48
CA ARG A 55 5.08 18.81 14.14
C ARG A 55 5.98 18.22 13.08
N VAL A 56 6.47 19.05 12.16
CA VAL A 56 7.52 18.65 11.20
C VAL A 56 8.90 18.95 11.82
N GLY A 57 9.84 17.99 11.75
CA GLY A 57 11.22 18.21 12.16
C GLY A 57 11.45 18.37 13.67
N GLY A 58 10.53 17.89 14.52
CA GLY A 58 10.67 17.92 15.99
C GLY A 58 10.00 19.14 16.64
N ASN A 59 10.77 20.02 17.29
CA ASN A 59 10.25 21.20 18.04
C ASN A 59 9.64 22.31 17.14
N GLY A 60 9.32 22.02 15.87
CA GLY A 60 8.70 22.97 14.93
C GLY A 60 7.27 23.34 15.32
N ASP A 61 6.63 24.21 14.55
CA ASP A 61 5.25 24.66 14.81
C ASP A 61 4.22 23.52 14.76
N ILE A 62 3.11 23.69 15.49
CA ILE A 62 2.03 22.71 15.51
C ILE A 62 1.27 22.77 14.19
N LEU A 63 1.15 21.63 13.54
CA LEU A 63 0.35 21.41 12.35
C LEU A 63 -1.14 21.46 12.70
N ASP A 64 -1.90 22.17 11.87
CA ASP A 64 -3.35 22.11 11.80
C ASP A 64 -3.81 20.94 10.92
N LYS A 65 -3.20 20.82 9.73
CA LYS A 65 -3.43 19.72 8.79
C LYS A 65 -2.24 19.48 7.87
N ILE A 66 -2.20 18.28 7.27
CA ILE A 66 -1.29 17.91 6.19
C ILE A 66 -2.13 17.49 5.00
N GLU A 67 -1.82 18.03 3.82
CA GLU A 67 -2.43 17.61 2.57
C GLU A 67 -1.39 16.88 1.71
N VAL A 68 -1.78 15.75 1.12
CA VAL A 68 -0.98 15.00 0.17
C VAL A 68 -1.56 15.21 -1.21
N TYR A 69 -0.72 15.60 -2.16
CA TYR A 69 -1.09 15.82 -3.55
C TYR A 69 -0.33 14.87 -4.45
N ARG A 70 -1.00 14.33 -5.47
CA ARG A 70 -0.36 13.67 -6.60
C ARG A 70 0.03 14.73 -7.62
N ILE A 71 1.27 14.67 -8.10
CA ILE A 71 1.81 15.61 -9.09
C ILE A 71 1.64 15.02 -10.49
N PHE A 72 0.99 15.77 -11.37
CA PHE A 72 1.00 15.60 -12.81
C PHE A 72 1.81 16.72 -13.48
N ILE A 73 2.01 16.63 -14.79
CA ILE A 73 2.81 17.64 -15.55
C ILE A 73 2.24 19.05 -15.36
N ASP A 74 0.91 19.20 -15.39
CA ASP A 74 0.26 20.52 -15.42
C ASP A 74 -0.57 20.82 -14.16
N GLN A 75 -0.68 19.89 -13.21
CA GLN A 75 -1.57 20.03 -12.06
C GLN A 75 -1.19 19.16 -10.86
N GLU A 76 -1.69 19.56 -9.70
CA GLU A 76 -1.68 18.76 -8.47
C GLU A 76 -3.11 18.30 -8.15
N GLU A 77 -3.27 17.02 -7.85
CA GLU A 77 -4.56 16.43 -7.43
C GLU A 77 -4.50 16.08 -5.94
N LEU A 78 -5.45 16.57 -5.15
CA LEU A 78 -5.52 16.23 -3.73
C LEU A 78 -5.84 14.75 -3.56
N VAL A 79 -4.92 14.01 -2.93
CA VAL A 79 -5.10 12.61 -2.58
C VAL A 79 -5.86 12.48 -1.26
N GLY A 80 -5.53 13.34 -0.30
CA GLY A 80 -6.20 13.34 0.99
C GLY A 80 -5.64 14.39 1.95
N THR A 81 -6.36 14.52 3.07
CA THR A 81 -6.02 15.45 4.14
C THR A 81 -5.97 14.69 5.46
N ILE A 82 -4.92 14.92 6.24
CA ILE A 82 -4.81 14.51 7.63
C ILE A 82 -5.08 15.76 8.47
N SER A 83 -6.19 15.75 9.22
CA SER A 83 -6.54 16.79 10.18
C SER A 83 -6.54 16.22 11.60
N ASP A 84 -6.72 17.08 12.61
CA ASP A 84 -6.82 16.68 14.02
C ASP A 84 -5.62 15.86 14.53
N LEU A 85 -4.42 16.27 14.09
CA LEU A 85 -3.18 15.56 14.36
C LEU A 85 -2.93 15.38 15.87
N LYS A 86 -2.72 14.13 16.25
CA LYS A 86 -2.23 13.78 17.59
C LYS A 86 -0.77 14.18 17.74
N GLU A 87 -0.37 14.52 18.96
CA GLU A 87 1.02 14.89 19.29
C GLU A 87 2.03 13.81 18.88
N PHE A 88 1.65 12.56 19.10
CA PHE A 88 2.41 11.39 18.71
C PHE A 88 1.46 10.30 18.18
N THR A 89 1.91 9.54 17.18
CA THR A 89 1.21 8.37 16.64
C THR A 89 2.23 7.35 16.16
N ASP A 90 2.01 6.09 16.54
CA ASP A 90 2.87 4.98 16.10
C ASP A 90 2.80 4.77 14.59
N ALA A 91 3.90 4.26 14.03
CA ALA A 91 3.94 3.89 12.61
C ALA A 91 2.88 2.81 12.30
N PRO A 92 2.16 2.92 11.17
CA PRO A 92 1.25 1.88 10.72
C PRO A 92 1.97 0.55 10.49
N ILE A 93 1.34 -0.56 10.89
CA ILE A 93 1.85 -1.91 10.61
C ILE A 93 1.27 -2.37 9.26
N GLY A 94 2.10 -2.37 8.22
CA GLY A 94 1.70 -2.76 6.87
C GLY A 94 0.57 -1.88 6.32
N CYS A 95 -0.51 -2.50 5.86
CA CYS A 95 -1.70 -1.83 5.30
C CYS A 95 -2.85 -1.83 6.31
N ALA A 96 -2.58 -1.89 7.61
CA ALA A 96 -3.62 -1.69 8.61
C ALA A 96 -4.15 -0.25 8.53
N ASN A 97 -5.42 -0.06 8.89
CA ASN A 97 -5.94 1.30 9.08
C ASN A 97 -5.25 1.92 10.29
N SER A 98 -4.78 3.15 10.14
CA SER A 98 -4.05 3.89 11.15
C SER A 98 -4.62 5.29 11.32
N LEU A 99 -4.48 5.84 12.53
CA LEU A 99 -4.75 7.26 12.76
C LEU A 99 -3.77 8.11 11.96
N ASN A 100 -4.16 9.36 11.70
CA ASN A 100 -3.36 10.36 11.01
C ASN A 100 -2.75 9.84 9.69
N SER A 101 -3.51 9.09 8.89
CA SER A 101 -2.99 8.47 7.67
C SER A 101 -3.91 8.58 6.47
N ILE A 102 -3.30 8.59 5.29
CA ILE A 102 -3.93 8.56 3.97
C ILE A 102 -3.41 7.32 3.24
N ARG A 103 -4.32 6.54 2.66
CA ARG A 103 -3.99 5.40 1.81
C ARG A 103 -4.17 5.76 0.34
N TYR A 104 -3.21 5.36 -0.49
CA TYR A 104 -3.30 5.46 -1.93
C TYR A 104 -2.82 4.17 -2.60
N GLU A 105 -3.60 3.64 -3.55
CA GLU A 105 -3.23 2.45 -4.32
C GLU A 105 -2.42 2.84 -5.57
N LEU A 106 -1.23 2.26 -5.73
CA LEU A 106 -0.36 2.46 -6.88
C LEU A 106 -0.81 1.54 -8.03
N ASN A 107 -1.91 1.88 -8.69
CA ASN A 107 -2.50 1.05 -9.76
C ASN A 107 -1.80 1.17 -11.13
N THR A 108 -0.54 1.60 -11.15
CA THR A 108 0.24 1.75 -12.38
C THR A 108 1.68 1.30 -12.18
N SER A 109 2.31 0.85 -13.27
CA SER A 109 3.74 0.50 -13.31
C SER A 109 4.68 1.72 -13.36
N THR A 110 4.12 2.91 -13.55
CA THR A 110 4.88 4.16 -13.67
C THR A 110 5.12 4.79 -12.30
N ASP A 111 6.25 5.50 -12.19
CA ASP A 111 6.54 6.33 -11.02
C ASP A 111 5.43 7.38 -10.82
N ILE A 112 4.82 7.36 -9.64
CA ILE A 112 3.87 8.35 -9.19
C ILE A 112 4.57 9.28 -8.21
N ARG A 113 4.47 10.58 -8.50
CA ARG A 113 5.05 11.64 -7.68
C ARG A 113 3.98 12.23 -6.78
N PHE A 114 4.35 12.47 -5.54
CA PHE A 114 3.53 13.11 -4.53
C PHE A 114 4.27 14.28 -3.91
N THR A 115 3.54 15.31 -3.50
CA THR A 115 4.06 16.40 -2.67
C THR A 115 3.15 16.59 -1.48
N THR A 116 3.69 17.20 -0.43
CA THR A 116 2.94 17.53 0.78
C THR A 116 2.81 19.03 0.94
N LYS A 117 1.70 19.46 1.52
CA LYS A 117 1.52 20.83 2.03
C LYS A 117 1.20 20.75 3.51
N TYR A 118 1.99 21.45 4.31
CA TYR A 118 1.83 21.56 5.75
C TYR A 118 1.13 22.87 6.05
N TYR A 119 0.05 22.81 6.83
CA TYR A 119 -0.66 23.99 7.32
C TYR A 119 -0.50 24.03 8.82
N TYR A 120 -0.09 25.17 9.35
CA TYR A 120 0.19 25.37 10.76
C TYR A 120 -0.96 26.09 11.46
N LYS A 121 -1.09 25.87 12.77
CA LYS A 121 -2.12 26.55 13.59
C LYS A 121 -1.97 28.07 13.65
N ASN A 122 -0.80 28.61 13.30
CA ASN A 122 -0.56 30.04 13.16
C ASN A 122 -1.00 30.61 11.78
N ALA A 123 -1.74 29.84 11.00
CA ALA A 123 -2.24 30.17 9.65
C ALA A 123 -1.16 30.33 8.56
N THR A 124 0.08 29.89 8.83
CA THR A 124 1.10 29.76 7.80
C THR A 124 1.00 28.39 7.11
N ALA A 125 1.60 28.28 5.93
CA ALA A 125 1.71 27.02 5.21
C ALA A 125 3.07 26.93 4.51
N GLU A 126 3.59 25.71 4.39
CA GLU A 126 4.79 25.42 3.62
C GLU A 126 4.63 24.16 2.76
N ASN A 127 5.40 24.08 1.68
CA ASN A 127 5.47 22.87 0.86
C ASN A 127 6.53 21.93 1.45
N GLY A 128 6.20 20.65 1.50
CA GLY A 128 7.15 19.62 1.87
C GLY A 128 7.92 19.06 0.68
N GLY A 129 8.53 17.90 0.92
CA GLY A 129 9.31 17.18 -0.08
C GLY A 129 8.45 16.51 -1.14
N THR A 130 9.10 16.17 -2.26
CA THR A 130 8.52 15.28 -3.26
C THR A 130 8.86 13.83 -2.93
N HIS A 131 7.84 12.96 -2.92
CA HIS A 131 7.96 11.53 -2.74
C HIS A 131 7.64 10.80 -4.05
N ILE A 132 8.41 9.78 -4.41
CA ILE A 132 8.22 9.02 -5.64
C ILE A 132 8.05 7.56 -5.30
N PHE A 133 6.95 6.97 -5.76
CA PHE A 133 6.63 5.57 -5.53
C PHE A 133 6.19 4.89 -6.82
N LYS A 134 6.35 3.58 -6.87
CA LYS A 134 5.86 2.72 -7.96
C LYS A 134 5.31 1.44 -7.37
N ALA A 135 4.37 0.81 -8.08
CA ALA A 135 3.86 -0.49 -7.70
C ALA A 135 4.98 -1.54 -7.70
N ALA A 136 4.93 -2.46 -6.74
CA ALA A 136 5.86 -3.57 -6.61
C ALA A 136 5.08 -4.84 -6.26
N SER A 137 5.23 -5.89 -7.08
CA SER A 137 4.47 -7.14 -6.97
C SER A 137 4.76 -7.94 -5.69
N ASP A 138 5.86 -7.64 -5.01
CA ASP A 138 6.31 -8.29 -3.78
C ASP A 138 6.12 -7.43 -2.53
N GLN A 139 5.60 -6.20 -2.67
CA GLN A 139 5.39 -5.28 -1.57
C GLN A 139 3.95 -4.79 -1.53
N GLU A 140 3.18 -5.29 -0.57
CA GLU A 140 1.78 -4.88 -0.40
C GLU A 140 1.65 -3.43 0.08
N CYS A 141 2.59 -2.95 0.91
CA CYS A 141 2.48 -1.68 1.61
C CYS A 141 3.83 -0.95 1.68
N ILE A 142 3.81 0.34 1.38
CA ILE A 142 4.91 1.28 1.61
C ILE A 142 4.42 2.29 2.64
N VAL A 143 5.11 2.43 3.77
CA VAL A 143 4.75 3.37 4.83
C VAL A 143 5.67 4.58 4.74
N GLN A 144 5.11 5.78 4.56
CA GLN A 144 5.84 7.04 4.45
C GLN A 144 5.45 7.97 5.59
N ASN A 145 6.41 8.29 6.47
CA ASN A 145 6.23 9.31 7.50
C ASN A 145 6.34 10.71 6.87
N LEU A 146 5.36 11.57 7.12
CA LEU A 146 5.29 12.93 6.60
C LEU A 146 5.91 13.98 7.52
N THR A 147 6.31 13.60 8.74
CA THR A 147 6.76 14.54 9.78
C THR A 147 8.21 14.35 10.24
N LEU A 148 8.90 13.36 9.67
CA LEU A 148 10.32 13.09 9.92
C LEU A 148 11.21 13.74 8.85
#